data_AF-A0A8J5N643-F1
#
_entry.id   AF-A0A8J5N643-F1
#
_cell.length_a   1.000
_cell.length_b   1.000
_cell.length_c   1.000
_cell.angle_alpha   90.00
_cell.angle_beta   90.00
_cell.angle_gamma   90.00
#
_symmetry.space_group_name_H-M   'P 1'
#
loop_
_entity.id
_entity.type
_entity.pdbx_description
1 polymer ?
#
loop_
_entity_poly.entity_id
_entity_poly.type
_entity_poly.pdbx_seq_one_letter_code
_entity_poly.pdbx_strand_id
1 'polypeptide(L)'
;MYHSIKKALADEAAFLQRRYPTLANRNGTPYLAKTLNRLLMHHIRDCLPELKTRVTMMMSQFQSLLNSYGDDVQDKAQTLLQIITKFNAAYCQTIEGTARNIETTELIHPLACLTQMDILTAIRNATGPRPALFVPEVSFELLVKRQIRRLEEPSMRCVELVHEEMQRIIQFCGTEVQQEMLRFPKLHEKIVDVVTQLLRKNVYHPPTA
;
A
#
# COMPACT_ATOMS: atom_id res chain seq x y z
N MET A 1 -10.52 75.10 -34.35
CA MET A 1 -9.72 74.26 -35.28
C MET A 1 -9.74 72.82 -34.76
N TYR A 2 -10.73 72.02 -35.17
CA TYR A 2 -10.77 70.60 -34.83
C TYR A 2 -9.77 69.85 -35.73
N HIS A 3 -8.58 69.57 -35.22
CA HIS A 3 -7.67 68.64 -35.87
C HIS A 3 -8.19 67.22 -35.60
N SER A 4 -9.04 66.72 -36.50
CA SER A 4 -9.54 65.34 -36.43
C SER A 4 -8.39 64.36 -36.59
N ILE A 5 -8.41 63.27 -35.82
CA ILE A 5 -7.47 62.14 -35.96
C ILE A 5 -7.41 61.66 -37.42
N LYS A 6 -8.54 61.69 -38.15
CA LYS A 6 -8.58 61.35 -39.58
C LYS A 6 -7.74 62.29 -40.44
N LYS A 7 -7.73 63.59 -40.13
CA LYS A 7 -6.93 64.58 -40.85
C LYS A 7 -5.44 64.37 -40.55
N ALA A 8 -5.08 64.16 -39.28
CA ALA A 8 -3.70 63.87 -38.88
C ALA A 8 -3.14 62.59 -39.55
N LEU A 9 -3.95 61.53 -39.66
CA LEU A 9 -3.56 60.30 -40.36
C LEU A 9 -3.38 60.50 -41.88
N ALA A 10 -4.21 61.35 -42.50
CA ALA A 10 -4.09 61.68 -43.92
C ALA A 10 -2.84 62.53 -44.21
N ASP A 11 -2.58 63.53 -43.34
CA ASP A 11 -1.40 64.39 -43.43
C ASP A 11 -0.10 63.56 -43.21
N GLU A 12 -0.11 62.63 -42.24
CA GLU A 12 0.98 61.67 -41.99
C GLU A 12 1.25 60.78 -43.22
N ALA A 13 0.20 60.21 -43.82
CA ALA A 13 0.32 59.35 -44.98
C ALA A 13 0.87 60.11 -46.21
N ALA A 14 0.39 61.33 -46.46
CA ALA A 14 0.86 62.18 -47.55
C ALA A 14 2.33 62.59 -47.35
N PHE A 15 2.73 62.93 -46.12
CA PHE A 15 4.11 63.26 -45.79
C PHE A 15 5.05 62.07 -46.04
N LEU A 16 4.69 60.88 -45.54
CA LEU A 16 5.49 59.67 -45.69
C LEU A 16 5.63 59.26 -47.17
N GLN A 17 4.55 59.33 -47.94
CA GLN A 17 4.59 59.02 -49.38
C GLN A 17 5.46 60.00 -50.18
N ARG A 18 5.43 61.30 -49.83
CA ARG A 18 6.20 62.32 -50.55
C ARG A 18 7.68 62.33 -50.19
N ARG A 19 8.02 62.11 -48.92
CA ARG A 19 9.41 62.23 -48.43
C ARG A 19 10.15 60.91 -48.35
N TYR A 20 9.45 59.79 -48.11
CA TYR A 20 10.01 58.46 -47.96
C TYR A 20 9.14 57.37 -48.63
N PRO A 21 8.99 57.39 -49.97
CA PRO A 21 8.05 56.51 -50.68
C PRO A 21 8.30 55.01 -50.44
N THR A 22 9.57 54.62 -50.34
CA THR A 22 10.00 53.22 -50.12
C THR A 22 9.70 52.72 -48.70
N LEU A 23 9.58 53.63 -47.72
CA LEU A 23 9.34 53.31 -46.31
C LEU A 23 7.91 53.60 -45.85
N ALA A 24 7.11 54.32 -46.65
CA ALA A 24 5.76 54.74 -46.31
C ALA A 24 4.84 53.57 -45.92
N ASN A 25 5.04 52.38 -46.51
CA ASN A 25 4.26 51.18 -46.21
C ASN A 25 4.63 50.50 -44.87
N ARG A 26 5.77 50.85 -44.27
CA ARG A 26 6.29 50.28 -43.01
C ARG A 26 6.40 51.29 -41.87
N ASN A 27 5.95 52.52 -42.12
CA ASN A 27 6.02 53.63 -41.18
C ASN A 27 4.61 54.22 -40.97
N GLY A 28 4.47 55.03 -39.94
CA GLY A 28 3.23 55.71 -39.60
C GLY A 28 2.37 54.99 -38.56
N THR A 29 1.47 55.74 -37.96
CA THR A 29 0.64 55.32 -36.83
C THR A 29 -0.19 54.06 -37.13
N PRO A 30 -0.79 53.88 -38.32
CA PRO A 30 -1.53 52.64 -38.64
C PRO A 30 -0.65 51.40 -38.71
N TYR A 31 0.58 51.53 -39.21
CA TYR A 31 1.54 50.41 -39.26
C TYR A 31 2.03 50.05 -37.87
N LEU A 32 2.28 51.05 -37.02
CA LEU A 32 2.62 50.85 -35.62
C LEU A 32 1.52 50.09 -34.87
N ALA A 33 0.26 50.52 -35.01
CA ALA A 33 -0.87 49.85 -34.38
C ALA A 33 -1.00 48.38 -34.81
N LYS A 34 -0.86 48.08 -36.11
CA LYS A 34 -0.83 46.70 -36.62
C LYS A 34 0.35 45.91 -36.05
N THR A 35 1.51 46.54 -35.91
CA THR A 35 2.72 45.91 -35.37
C THR A 35 2.58 45.59 -33.89
N LEU A 36 2.06 46.52 -33.09
CA LEU A 36 1.78 46.32 -31.66
C LEU A 36 0.75 45.20 -31.45
N ASN A 37 -0.33 45.19 -32.22
CA ASN A 37 -1.32 44.12 -32.17
C ASN A 37 -0.70 42.76 -32.54
N ARG A 38 0.20 42.72 -33.54
CA ARG A 38 0.91 41.48 -33.89
C ARG A 38 1.83 41.00 -32.77
N LEU A 39 2.58 41.91 -32.13
CA LEU A 39 3.46 41.58 -31.01
C LEU A 39 2.66 41.08 -29.80
N LEU A 40 1.55 41.74 -29.48
CA LEU A 40 0.64 41.30 -28.42
C LEU A 40 0.09 39.90 -28.68
N MET A 41 -0.40 39.65 -29.89
CA MET A 41 -0.92 38.33 -30.27
C MET A 41 0.15 37.24 -30.25
N HIS A 42 1.40 37.58 -30.63
CA HIS A 42 2.53 36.65 -30.52
C HIS A 42 2.82 36.32 -29.07
N HIS A 43 2.92 37.33 -28.21
CA HIS A 43 3.19 37.14 -26.78
C HIS A 43 2.09 36.31 -26.10
N ILE A 44 0.81 36.56 -26.42
CA ILE A 44 -0.31 35.74 -25.93
C ILE A 44 -0.12 34.28 -26.37
N ARG A 45 0.22 34.02 -27.64
CA ARG A 45 0.45 32.65 -28.12
C ARG A 45 1.62 31.97 -27.43
N ASP A 46 2.68 32.70 -27.10
CA ASP A 46 3.84 32.14 -26.40
C ASP A 46 3.51 31.76 -24.95
N CYS A 47 2.65 32.54 -24.28
CA CYS A 47 2.25 32.29 -22.90
C CYS A 47 1.15 31.21 -22.76
N LEU A 48 0.36 30.95 -23.80
CA LEU A 48 -0.75 29.98 -23.76
C LEU A 48 -0.31 28.53 -23.47
N PRO A 49 0.77 27.99 -24.07
CA PRO A 49 1.27 26.66 -23.75
C PRO A 49 1.62 26.49 -22.27
N GLU A 50 2.33 27.45 -21.69
CA GLU A 50 2.73 27.41 -20.27
C GLU A 50 1.51 27.53 -19.33
N LEU A 51 0.56 28.40 -19.66
CA LEU A 51 -0.69 28.48 -18.91
C LEU A 51 -1.44 27.14 -18.95
N LYS A 52 -1.53 26.52 -20.14
CA LYS A 52 -2.17 25.21 -20.32
C LYS A 52 -1.49 24.13 -19.50
N THR A 53 -0.16 24.03 -19.54
CA THR A 53 0.56 23.03 -18.74
C THR A 53 0.34 23.24 -17.25
N ARG A 54 0.37 24.50 -16.78
CA ARG A 54 0.12 24.81 -15.37
C ARG A 54 -1.29 24.46 -14.91
N VAL A 55 -2.31 24.81 -15.70
CA VAL A 55 -3.70 24.44 -15.41
C VAL A 55 -3.87 22.92 -15.41
N THR A 56 -3.27 22.23 -16.39
CA THR A 56 -3.34 20.76 -16.47
C THR A 56 -2.68 20.10 -15.26
N MET A 57 -1.56 20.64 -14.78
CA MET A 57 -0.89 20.18 -13.57
C MET A 57 -1.71 20.45 -12.31
N MET A 58 -2.32 21.63 -12.18
CA MET A 58 -3.25 21.90 -11.06
C MET A 58 -4.46 20.96 -11.10
N MET A 59 -5.04 20.71 -12.28
CA MET A 59 -6.15 19.76 -12.43
C MET A 59 -5.75 18.35 -11.99
N SER A 60 -4.57 17.87 -12.37
CA SER A 60 -4.11 16.54 -11.94
C SER A 60 -3.86 16.47 -10.43
N GLN A 61 -3.30 17.53 -9.82
CA GLN A 61 -3.12 17.62 -8.37
C GLN A 61 -4.46 17.58 -7.63
N PHE A 62 -5.45 18.37 -8.06
CA PHE A 62 -6.78 18.34 -7.44
C PHE A 62 -7.51 17.03 -7.68
N GLN A 63 -7.32 16.37 -8.83
CA GLN A 63 -7.88 15.05 -9.08
C GLN A 63 -7.30 14.00 -8.12
N SER A 64 -5.98 14.00 -7.90
CA SER A 64 -5.36 13.10 -6.91
C SER A 64 -5.89 13.34 -5.49
N LEU A 65 -6.12 14.61 -5.13
CA LEU A 65 -6.70 14.95 -3.83
C LEU A 65 -8.16 14.49 -3.72
N LEU A 66 -8.98 14.68 -4.77
CA LEU A 66 -10.36 14.18 -4.81
C LEU A 66 -10.41 12.65 -4.68
N ASN A 67 -9.52 11.95 -5.38
CA ASN A 67 -9.41 10.50 -5.26
C ASN A 67 -9.10 10.08 -3.80
N SER A 68 -8.31 10.85 -3.05
CA SER A 68 -8.04 10.54 -1.64
C SER A 68 -9.28 10.63 -0.73
N TYR A 69 -10.28 11.45 -1.08
CA TYR A 69 -11.54 11.57 -0.34
C TYR A 69 -12.57 10.50 -0.73
N GLY A 70 -12.42 9.89 -1.91
CA GLY A 70 -13.33 8.88 -2.45
C GLY A 70 -14.68 9.43 -2.91
N ASP A 71 -15.54 8.53 -3.38
CA ASP A 71 -16.84 8.88 -3.98
C ASP A 71 -17.93 9.09 -2.93
N ASP A 72 -18.93 9.92 -3.23
CA ASP A 72 -20.01 10.21 -2.29
C ASP A 72 -20.76 8.93 -1.82
N VAL A 73 -21.07 8.85 -0.52
CA VAL A 73 -21.77 7.69 0.06
C VAL A 73 -23.28 7.89 -0.09
N GLN A 74 -23.85 7.26 -1.11
CA GLN A 74 -25.30 7.26 -1.33
C GLN A 74 -26.02 6.31 -0.35
N ASP A 75 -25.58 5.04 -0.29
CA ASP A 75 -26.13 4.02 0.61
C ASP A 75 -25.06 3.53 1.59
N LYS A 76 -25.23 3.90 2.86
CA LYS A 76 -24.31 3.55 3.94
C LYS A 76 -24.19 2.04 4.16
N ALA A 77 -25.28 1.28 4.03
CA ALA A 77 -25.29 -0.16 4.26
C ALA A 77 -24.55 -0.89 3.13
N GLN A 78 -24.84 -0.50 1.89
CA GLN A 78 -24.15 -1.05 0.73
C GLN A 78 -22.65 -0.72 0.75
N THR A 79 -22.28 0.52 1.05
CA THR A 79 -20.86 0.92 1.15
C THR A 79 -20.14 0.16 2.26
N LEU A 80 -20.76 -0.01 3.43
CA LEU A 80 -20.18 -0.80 4.52
C LEU A 80 -19.93 -2.25 4.08
N LEU A 81 -20.91 -2.88 3.45
CA LEU A 81 -20.79 -4.25 2.96
C LEU A 81 -19.68 -4.37 1.91
N GLN A 82 -19.58 -3.42 0.99
CA GLN A 82 -18.52 -3.37 -0.02
C GLN A 82 -17.13 -3.26 0.62
N ILE A 83 -16.95 -2.38 1.61
CA ILE A 83 -15.68 -2.22 2.32
C ILE A 83 -15.28 -3.53 3.02
N ILE A 84 -16.21 -4.14 3.77
CA ILE A 84 -15.97 -5.41 4.45
C ILE A 84 -15.64 -6.52 3.45
N THR A 85 -16.37 -6.60 2.34
CA THR A 85 -16.17 -7.62 1.31
C THR A 85 -14.82 -7.45 0.62
N LYS A 86 -14.43 -6.22 0.27
CA LYS A 86 -13.11 -5.92 -0.29
C LYS A 86 -11.99 -6.28 0.69
N PHE A 87 -12.12 -5.89 1.95
CA PHE A 87 -11.15 -6.23 2.98
C PHE A 87 -11.01 -7.75 3.13
N ASN A 88 -12.12 -8.48 3.20
CA ASN A 88 -12.12 -9.94 3.29
C ASN A 88 -11.47 -10.59 2.06
N ALA A 89 -11.77 -10.11 0.85
CA ALA A 89 -11.15 -10.61 -0.37
C ALA A 89 -9.63 -10.39 -0.36
N ALA A 90 -9.17 -9.19 -0.01
CA ALA A 90 -7.74 -8.86 0.13
C ALA A 90 -7.07 -9.72 1.20
N TYR A 91 -7.71 -9.91 2.35
CA TYR A 91 -7.21 -10.77 3.44
C TYR A 91 -7.03 -12.22 3.00
N CYS A 92 -8.05 -12.82 2.38
CA CYS A 92 -7.97 -14.19 1.86
C CYS A 92 -6.91 -14.33 0.75
N GLN A 93 -6.87 -13.39 -0.20
CA GLN A 93 -5.86 -13.38 -1.27
C GLN A 93 -4.44 -13.25 -0.71
N THR A 94 -4.26 -12.44 0.34
CA THR A 94 -2.96 -12.30 1.00
C THR A 94 -2.59 -13.59 1.70
N ILE A 95 -3.52 -14.28 2.38
CA ILE A 95 -3.24 -15.61 2.96
C ILE A 95 -2.85 -16.63 1.88
N GLU A 96 -3.58 -16.67 0.77
CA GLU A 96 -3.32 -17.59 -0.34
C GLU A 96 -2.01 -17.28 -1.08
N GLY A 97 -1.66 -15.99 -1.22
CA GLY A 97 -0.52 -15.49 -2.00
C GLY A 97 0.77 -15.24 -1.22
N THR A 98 0.73 -15.15 0.11
CA THR A 98 1.87 -14.73 0.97
C THR A 98 2.58 -15.93 1.64
N ALA A 99 2.52 -17.12 1.04
CA ALA A 99 3.23 -18.31 1.52
C ALA A 99 4.78 -18.22 1.45
N ARG A 100 5.37 -17.03 1.28
CA ARG A 100 6.78 -16.89 0.89
C ARG A 100 7.78 -16.81 2.04
N ASN A 101 7.38 -16.40 3.25
CA ASN A 101 8.35 -16.13 4.34
C ASN A 101 7.89 -16.61 5.73
N ILE A 102 7.23 -17.77 5.84
CA ILE A 102 7.20 -18.44 7.15
C ILE A 102 8.53 -19.19 7.24
N GLU A 103 9.54 -18.54 7.82
CA GLU A 103 10.81 -19.20 8.14
C GLU A 103 10.55 -20.31 9.18
N THR A 104 10.35 -21.53 8.71
CA THR A 104 10.25 -22.74 9.56
C THR A 104 11.63 -23.26 9.97
N THR A 105 12.62 -22.37 10.09
CA THR A 105 14.04 -22.69 10.30
C THR A 105 14.31 -23.44 11.61
N GLU A 106 13.32 -23.56 12.49
CA GLU A 106 13.43 -24.26 13.77
C GLU A 106 12.54 -25.52 13.87
N LEU A 107 12.40 -26.31 12.80
CA LEU A 107 11.93 -27.69 12.95
C LEU A 107 12.99 -28.50 13.75
N ILE A 108 12.79 -28.58 15.06
CA ILE A 108 13.66 -29.30 16.01
C ILE A 108 13.74 -30.78 15.60
N HIS A 109 14.97 -31.31 15.49
CA HIS A 109 15.18 -32.72 15.18
C HIS A 109 14.58 -33.61 16.29
N PRO A 110 13.66 -34.54 15.97
CA PRO A 110 12.87 -35.29 16.96
C PRO A 110 13.70 -36.24 17.84
N LEU A 111 14.95 -36.51 17.46
CA LEU A 111 15.90 -37.32 18.24
C LEU A 111 17.10 -36.52 18.78
N ALA A 112 17.10 -35.18 18.63
CA ALA A 112 18.14 -34.37 19.26
C ALA A 112 18.21 -34.70 20.75
N CYS A 113 19.37 -34.80 21.39
CA CYS A 113 19.47 -35.17 22.81
C CYS A 113 18.98 -36.60 23.20
N LEU A 114 18.78 -37.52 22.24
CA LEU A 114 18.66 -38.97 22.54
C LEU A 114 19.99 -39.64 22.17
N THR A 115 20.85 -39.90 23.15
CA THR A 115 22.12 -40.60 22.91
C THR A 115 21.97 -42.10 23.12
N GLN A 116 22.89 -42.88 22.53
CA GLN A 116 22.98 -44.31 22.80
C GLN A 116 23.14 -44.61 24.29
N MET A 117 23.82 -43.73 25.04
CA MET A 117 23.99 -43.85 26.49
C MET A 117 22.66 -43.68 27.24
N ASP A 118 21.80 -42.76 26.80
CA ASP A 118 20.46 -42.58 27.39
C ASP A 118 19.58 -43.83 27.18
N ILE A 119 19.67 -44.44 26.00
CA ILE A 119 18.94 -45.67 25.67
C ILE A 119 19.39 -46.81 26.59
N LEU A 120 20.70 -47.04 26.69
CA LEU A 120 21.26 -48.10 27.54
C LEU A 120 20.93 -47.86 29.03
N THR A 121 20.96 -46.60 29.48
CA THR A 121 20.62 -46.22 30.84
C THR A 121 19.14 -46.47 31.14
N ALA A 122 18.24 -46.12 30.22
CA ALA A 122 16.81 -46.37 30.36
C ALA A 122 16.50 -47.88 30.43
N ILE A 123 17.15 -48.70 29.59
CA ILE A 123 17.00 -50.16 29.60
C ILE A 123 17.47 -50.75 30.94
N ARG A 124 18.64 -50.32 31.43
CA ARG A 124 19.20 -50.78 32.72
C ARG A 124 18.27 -50.42 33.88
N ASN A 125 17.74 -49.20 33.89
CA ASN A 125 16.83 -48.73 34.95
C ASN A 125 15.48 -49.45 34.92
N ALA A 126 14.92 -49.73 33.73
CA ALA A 126 13.68 -50.49 33.58
C ALA A 126 13.83 -51.97 33.96
N THR A 127 15.02 -52.54 33.74
CA THR A 127 15.37 -53.92 34.12
C THR A 127 15.52 -54.08 35.64
N GLY A 128 16.00 -53.02 36.31
CA GLY A 128 16.21 -53.02 37.75
C GLY A 128 17.39 -53.91 38.18
N PRO A 129 17.42 -54.39 39.44
CA PRO A 129 18.57 -55.09 40.00
C PRO A 129 18.70 -56.56 39.57
N ARG A 130 17.70 -57.11 38.87
CA ARG A 130 17.67 -58.52 38.45
C ARG A 130 18.14 -58.67 37.00
N PRO A 131 18.87 -59.74 36.66
CA PRO A 131 19.24 -60.01 35.28
C PRO A 131 17.98 -60.27 34.44
N ALA A 132 17.89 -59.64 33.26
CA ALA A 132 16.83 -59.87 32.28
C ALA A 132 17.36 -60.55 31.03
N LEU A 133 16.56 -61.46 30.48
CA LEU A 133 16.83 -62.16 29.22
C LEU A 133 16.42 -61.33 27.99
N PHE A 134 15.52 -60.36 28.19
CA PHE A 134 14.95 -59.51 27.13
C PHE A 134 14.91 -58.05 27.57
N VAL A 135 14.91 -57.13 26.60
CA VAL A 135 14.80 -55.69 26.84
C VAL A 135 13.37 -55.35 27.28
N PRO A 136 13.16 -54.62 28.39
CA PRO A 136 11.81 -54.25 28.82
C PRO A 136 11.14 -53.25 27.87
N GLU A 137 9.90 -53.52 27.47
CA GLU A 137 9.09 -52.62 26.61
C GLU A 137 8.88 -51.23 27.23
N VAL A 138 8.79 -51.17 28.56
CA VAL A 138 8.63 -49.92 29.33
C VAL A 138 9.78 -48.93 29.06
N SER A 139 10.99 -49.42 28.78
CA SER A 139 12.14 -48.57 28.43
C SER A 139 11.88 -47.83 27.12
N PHE A 140 11.35 -48.53 26.12
CA PHE A 140 11.00 -47.95 24.83
C PHE A 140 9.85 -46.96 24.97
N GLU A 141 8.79 -47.35 25.69
CA GLU A 141 7.63 -46.48 25.92
C GLU A 141 8.02 -45.17 26.62
N LEU A 142 8.91 -45.23 27.61
CA LEU A 142 9.40 -44.05 28.33
C LEU A 142 10.23 -43.13 27.42
N LEU A 143 11.13 -43.69 26.62
CA LEU A 143 11.95 -42.94 25.68
C LEU A 143 11.08 -42.27 24.60
N VAL A 144 10.11 -42.99 24.04
CA VAL A 144 9.16 -42.45 23.05
C VAL A 144 8.30 -41.35 23.66
N LYS A 145 7.73 -41.55 24.85
CA LYS A 145 6.97 -40.50 25.57
C LYS A 145 7.82 -39.26 25.82
N ARG A 146 9.10 -39.42 26.16
CA ARG A 146 10.03 -38.31 26.34
C ARG A 146 10.27 -37.54 25.04
N GLN A 147 10.42 -38.22 23.90
CA GLN A 147 10.58 -37.55 22.61
C GLN A 147 9.28 -36.86 22.16
N ILE A 148 8.11 -37.49 22.34
CA ILE A 148 6.82 -36.88 22.01
C ILE A 148 6.61 -35.58 22.81
N ARG A 149 6.91 -35.57 24.11
CA ARG A 149 6.81 -34.35 24.94
C ARG A 149 7.67 -33.20 24.44
N ARG A 150 8.80 -33.50 23.80
CA ARG A 150 9.69 -32.46 23.24
C ARG A 150 9.18 -31.84 21.95
N LEU A 151 8.16 -32.44 21.32
CA LEU A 151 7.48 -31.85 20.17
C LEU A 151 6.44 -30.80 20.59
N GLU A 152 6.07 -30.74 21.87
CA GLU A 152 5.05 -29.80 22.37
C GLU A 152 5.50 -28.34 22.20
N GLU A 153 6.66 -27.99 22.74
CA GLU A 153 7.23 -26.63 22.66
C GLU A 153 7.38 -26.11 21.22
N PRO A 154 8.05 -26.82 20.28
CA PRO A 154 8.15 -26.35 18.90
C PRO A 154 6.81 -26.30 18.17
N SER A 155 5.85 -27.16 18.51
CA SER A 155 4.50 -27.11 17.94
C SER A 155 3.75 -25.87 18.43
N MET A 156 3.85 -25.56 19.72
CA MET A 156 3.28 -24.33 20.30
C MET A 156 3.92 -23.08 19.68
N ARG A 157 5.24 -23.09 19.52
CA ARG A 157 5.96 -21.99 18.87
C ARG A 157 5.52 -21.78 17.42
N CYS A 158 5.28 -22.86 16.67
CA CYS A 158 4.74 -22.78 15.31
C CYS A 158 3.36 -22.11 15.29
N VAL A 159 2.47 -22.46 16.24
CA VAL A 159 1.14 -21.83 16.37
C VAL A 159 1.25 -20.33 16.67
N GLU A 160 2.17 -19.93 17.53
CA GLU A 160 2.45 -18.51 17.83
C GLU A 160 2.94 -17.75 16.59
N LEU A 161 3.90 -18.31 15.85
CA LEU A 161 4.44 -17.69 14.63
C LEU A 161 3.36 -17.52 13.56
N VAL A 162 2.49 -18.52 13.38
CA VAL A 162 1.33 -18.41 12.48
C VAL A 162 0.38 -17.31 12.95
N HIS A 163 0.11 -17.21 14.26
CA HIS A 163 -0.73 -16.14 14.80
C HIS A 163 -0.14 -14.75 14.55
N GLU A 164 1.15 -14.57 14.79
CA GLU A 164 1.87 -13.32 14.50
C GLU A 164 1.83 -12.96 13.01
N GLU A 165 1.99 -13.94 12.12
CA GLU A 165 1.86 -13.73 10.67
C GLU A 165 0.42 -13.32 10.29
N MET A 166 -0.59 -14.03 10.80
CA MET A 166 -1.99 -13.69 10.55
C MET A 166 -2.35 -12.28 11.03
N GLN A 167 -1.75 -11.81 12.13
CA GLN A 167 -1.87 -10.42 12.59
C GLN A 167 -1.14 -9.42 11.68
N ARG A 168 0.06 -9.76 11.18
CA ARG A 168 0.78 -8.92 10.20
C ARG A 168 0.00 -8.75 8.91
N ILE A 169 -0.68 -9.80 8.44
CA ILE A 169 -1.55 -9.72 7.25
C ILE A 169 -2.68 -8.71 7.43
N ILE A 170 -3.30 -8.61 8.62
CA ILE A 170 -4.35 -7.61 8.90
C ILE A 170 -3.82 -6.19 8.65
N GLN A 171 -2.61 -5.89 9.14
CA GLN A 171 -1.98 -4.58 8.97
C GLN A 171 -1.67 -4.31 7.49
N PHE A 172 -1.17 -5.31 6.77
CA PHE A 172 -0.89 -5.21 5.35
C PHE A 172 -2.15 -4.92 4.52
N CYS A 173 -3.25 -5.65 4.74
CA CYS A 173 -4.51 -5.42 4.03
C CYS A 173 -5.09 -4.03 4.33
N GLY A 174 -4.87 -3.48 5.53
CA GLY A 174 -5.22 -2.10 5.87
C GLY A 174 -4.50 -1.06 4.99
N THR A 175 -3.29 -1.36 4.52
CA THR A 175 -2.54 -0.51 3.57
C THR A 175 -2.97 -0.70 2.11
N GLU A 176 -3.48 -1.88 1.74
CA GLU A 176 -3.99 -2.12 0.38
C GLU A 176 -5.34 -1.43 0.15
N VAL A 177 -6.21 -1.41 1.18
CA VAL A 177 -7.52 -0.72 1.17
C VAL A 177 -7.39 0.68 1.80
N GLN A 178 -6.23 1.32 1.69
CA GLN A 178 -5.87 2.53 2.45
C GLN A 178 -6.83 3.70 2.22
N GLN A 179 -7.40 3.84 1.02
CA GLN A 179 -8.31 4.95 0.71
C GLN A 179 -9.59 4.87 1.56
N GLU A 180 -10.27 3.73 1.61
CA GLU A 180 -11.49 3.57 2.41
C GLU A 180 -11.17 3.55 3.91
N MET A 181 -10.03 3.00 4.33
CA MET A 181 -9.61 3.00 5.73
C MET A 181 -9.30 4.41 6.26
N LEU A 182 -8.70 5.29 5.44
CA LEU A 182 -8.48 6.70 5.78
C LEU A 182 -9.80 7.48 5.84
N ARG A 183 -10.75 7.17 4.97
CA ARG A 183 -12.06 7.81 4.94
C ARG A 183 -12.94 7.42 6.13
N PHE A 184 -12.84 6.18 6.60
CA PHE A 184 -13.62 5.64 7.72
C PHE A 184 -12.73 5.06 8.84
N PRO A 185 -11.97 5.88 9.58
CA PRO A 185 -10.97 5.41 10.54
C PRO A 185 -11.57 4.60 11.70
N LYS A 186 -12.78 4.94 12.15
CA LYS A 186 -13.50 4.17 13.18
C LYS A 186 -13.95 2.79 12.69
N LEU A 187 -14.31 2.68 11.41
CA LEU A 187 -14.67 1.40 10.81
C LEU A 187 -13.42 0.52 10.70
N HIS A 188 -12.30 1.10 10.25
CA HIS A 188 -11.02 0.42 10.19
C HIS A 188 -10.63 -0.16 11.55
N GLU A 189 -10.65 0.67 12.61
CA GLU A 189 -10.37 0.21 13.98
C GLU A 189 -11.28 -0.95 14.40
N LYS A 190 -12.57 -0.89 14.07
CA LYS A 190 -13.52 -1.96 14.38
C LYS A 190 -13.31 -3.24 13.59
N ILE A 191 -12.94 -3.15 12.31
CA ILE A 191 -12.59 -4.32 11.50
C ILE A 191 -11.37 -5.02 12.12
N VAL A 192 -10.31 -4.26 12.41
CA VAL A 192 -9.08 -4.78 13.02
C VAL A 192 -9.39 -5.44 14.36
N ASP A 193 -10.14 -4.78 15.23
CA ASP A 193 -10.52 -5.30 16.55
C ASP A 193 -11.28 -6.64 16.44
N VAL A 194 -12.30 -6.72 15.58
CA VAL A 194 -13.08 -7.94 15.39
C VAL A 194 -12.22 -9.09 14.87
N VAL A 195 -11.36 -8.84 13.87
CA VAL A 195 -10.50 -9.89 13.31
C VAL A 195 -9.45 -10.33 14.33
N THR A 196 -8.82 -9.40 15.06
CA THR A 196 -7.86 -9.73 16.11
C THR A 196 -8.51 -10.53 17.24
N GLN A 197 -9.72 -10.17 17.69
CA GLN A 197 -10.46 -10.93 18.68
C GLN A 197 -10.80 -12.35 18.19
N LEU A 198 -11.18 -12.48 16.92
CA LEU A 198 -11.44 -13.78 16.31
C LEU A 198 -10.18 -14.64 16.26
N LEU A 199 -9.03 -14.07 15.87
CA LEU A 199 -7.76 -14.79 15.90
C LEU A 199 -7.39 -15.24 17.32
N ARG A 200 -7.50 -14.35 18.32
CA ARG A 200 -7.21 -14.68 19.73
C ARG A 200 -8.08 -15.81 20.26
N LYS A 201 -9.37 -15.80 19.94
CA LYS A 201 -10.31 -16.86 20.33
C LYS A 201 -9.94 -18.23 19.75
N ASN A 202 -9.31 -18.26 18.58
CA ASN A 202 -8.96 -19.49 17.88
C ASN A 202 -7.53 -19.98 18.17
N VAL A 203 -6.69 -19.21 18.87
CA VAL A 203 -5.39 -19.70 19.34
C VAL A 203 -5.63 -20.64 20.52
N TYR A 204 -5.12 -21.86 20.42
CA TYR A 204 -5.17 -22.84 21.50
C TYR A 204 -4.43 -22.29 22.74
N HIS A 205 -5.14 -22.21 23.87
CA HIS A 205 -4.55 -21.94 25.17
C HIS A 205 -4.47 -23.28 25.91
N PRO A 206 -3.26 -23.79 26.23
CA PRO A 206 -3.18 -25.01 27.02
C PRO A 206 -3.87 -24.78 28.37
N PRO A 207 -4.64 -25.76 28.88
CA PRO A 207 -5.19 -25.67 30.21
C PRO A 207 -4.05 -25.52 31.21
N THR A 208 -4.05 -24.43 31.98
CA THR A 208 -3.13 -24.25 33.10
C THR A 208 -3.32 -25.40 34.09
N ALA A 209 -2.28 -26.21 34.26
CA ALA A 209 -2.21 -27.29 35.24
C ALA A 209 -2.15 -26.76 36.68
#